data_AF-A0A3E2VLR5-F1
#
_entry.id   AF-A0A3E2VLR5-F1
#
_cell.length_a   1.000
_cell.length_b   1.000
_cell.length_c   1.000
_cell.angle_alpha   90.00
_cell.angle_beta   90.00
_cell.angle_gamma   90.00
#
_symmetry.space_group_name_H-M   'P 1'
#
loop_
_entity.id
_entity.type
_entity.pdbx_description
1 polymer ?
#
loop_
_entity_poly.entity_id
_entity_poly.type
_entity_poly.pdbx_seq_one_letter_code
_entity_poly.pdbx_strand_id
1 'polypeptide(L)'
;MWKYQCKKHLMVLLVSFAAGAVLFGLMGYQRDYIVSLMQQSIPAEMVGELVKADYMYYLIGGLTISGLANGVMLLSYAMQRFNVPFILIMVLFFMGGFTIVELIGTVTVLPALVVCLYGMLSIPNRGKRREFAKENVTSVAEVERVYRLHHAYLSEYEALGKKAWSFNLKMNLLYFTGLIAVLLVILYVENFFAVFAAMMMYSILFFQLTKRKNMSMQPIISLLYDQCNPEACATAIFAYAKKGKRKKSFPMPQHLAQCMVYLNDPHLAIDVLATSAQGRGNFIFAYHSLMAYAYYQLGDRSMVKYHYDECEKAGARVNNGPMQMIKTQCLEGIQNKLDLMDQNFTGSRVFFEKAMPTAGFEFQRVDFKYYLGLIAFVEKDLEEAKGCFRYVCAHGNKIYYVEKAQSFLKTIEQAEAAVQE
;
A
#
# COMPACT_ATOMS: atom_id res chain seq x y z
N MET A 1 4.38 7.70 14.09
CA MET A 1 4.07 8.16 12.72
C MET A 1 4.33 9.66 12.51
N TRP A 2 4.03 10.52 13.49
CA TRP A 2 4.27 11.97 13.47
C TRP A 2 5.66 12.36 12.92
N LYS A 3 6.75 11.82 13.49
CA LYS A 3 8.14 12.07 13.04
C LYS A 3 8.38 11.87 11.53
N TYR A 4 7.81 10.81 10.95
CA TYR A 4 7.99 10.48 9.54
C TYR A 4 7.18 11.40 8.64
N GLN A 5 5.97 11.79 9.07
CA GLN A 5 5.18 12.80 8.37
C GLN A 5 5.87 14.16 8.45
N CYS A 6 6.35 14.59 9.63
CA CYS A 6 7.14 15.82 9.78
C CYS A 6 8.40 15.82 8.91
N LYS A 7 9.14 14.70 8.84
CA LYS A 7 10.32 14.59 7.96
C LYS A 7 9.94 14.69 6.48
N LYS A 8 8.88 13.98 6.07
CA LYS A 8 8.41 14.02 4.68
C LYS A 8 7.94 15.43 4.32
N HIS A 9 7.15 16.06 5.18
CA HIS A 9 6.64 17.42 5.00
C HIS A 9 7.77 18.43 4.94
N LEU A 10 8.72 18.37 5.86
CA LEU A 10 9.91 19.22 5.84
C LEU A 10 10.71 19.07 4.53
N MET A 11 10.94 17.84 4.07
CA MET A 11 11.64 17.60 2.80
C MET A 11 10.85 18.15 1.61
N VAL A 12 9.52 18.03 1.62
CA VAL A 12 8.67 18.61 0.58
C VAL A 12 8.81 20.13 0.58
N LEU A 13 8.69 20.81 1.73
CA LEU A 13 8.85 22.27 1.84
C LEU A 13 10.21 22.75 1.34
N LEU A 14 11.29 22.06 1.71
CA LEU A 14 12.64 22.46 1.29
C LEU A 14 12.86 22.25 -0.21
N VAL A 15 12.39 21.14 -0.76
CA VAL A 15 12.53 20.83 -2.19
C VAL A 15 11.65 21.77 -3.03
N SER A 16 10.41 22.03 -2.60
CA SER A 16 9.52 22.96 -3.29
C SER A 16 10.01 24.39 -3.19
N PHE A 17 10.59 24.80 -2.06
CA PHE A 17 11.24 26.10 -1.93
C PHE A 17 12.43 26.24 -2.89
N ALA A 18 13.33 25.25 -2.94
CA ALA A 18 14.46 25.27 -3.86
C ALA A 18 14.01 25.28 -5.33
N ALA A 19 12.99 24.50 -5.67
CA ALA A 19 12.41 24.48 -7.02
C ALA A 19 11.78 25.82 -7.39
N GLY A 20 11.01 26.44 -6.48
CA GLY A 20 10.41 27.75 -6.69
C GLY A 20 11.44 28.86 -6.83
N ALA A 21 12.48 28.84 -6.00
CA ALA A 21 13.59 29.79 -6.08
C ALA A 21 14.31 29.71 -7.43
N VAL A 22 14.57 28.50 -7.93
CA VAL A 22 15.16 28.26 -9.25
C VAL A 22 14.24 28.74 -10.37
N LEU A 23 12.94 28.42 -10.31
CA LEU A 23 11.97 28.81 -11.33
C LEU A 23 11.82 30.32 -11.46
N PHE A 24 11.64 31.04 -10.35
CA PHE A 24 11.42 32.48 -10.39
C PHE A 24 12.72 33.27 -10.54
N GLY A 25 13.81 32.79 -9.93
CA GLY A 25 15.10 33.47 -9.95
C GLY A 25 15.89 33.28 -11.24
N LEU A 26 15.86 32.10 -11.86
CA LEU A 26 16.59 31.84 -13.11
C LEU A 26 15.73 31.96 -14.37
N MET A 27 14.43 31.66 -14.31
CA MET A 27 13.56 31.73 -15.50
C MET A 27 12.78 33.05 -15.62
N GLY A 28 12.93 33.98 -14.66
CA GLY A 28 12.31 35.31 -14.70
C GLY A 28 10.78 35.31 -14.67
N TYR A 29 10.18 34.20 -14.25
CA TYR A 29 8.74 33.97 -14.30
C TYR A 29 7.99 34.99 -13.41
N GLN A 30 6.98 35.66 -13.98
CA GLN A 30 6.13 36.65 -13.32
C GLN A 30 6.84 37.87 -12.71
N ARG A 31 8.02 38.27 -13.22
CA ARG A 31 8.75 39.46 -12.72
C ARG A 31 7.84 40.70 -12.67
N ASP A 32 7.07 40.94 -13.73
CA ASP A 32 6.17 42.10 -13.84
C ASP A 32 4.94 41.96 -12.93
N TYR A 33 4.37 40.76 -12.81
CA TYR A 33 3.26 40.49 -11.90
C TYR A 33 3.69 40.66 -10.43
N ILE A 34 4.85 40.12 -10.03
CA ILE A 34 5.41 40.29 -8.68
C ILE A 34 5.70 41.75 -8.38
N VAL A 35 6.26 42.48 -9.35
CA VAL A 35 6.48 43.93 -9.22
C VAL A 35 5.15 44.65 -9.01
N SER A 36 4.11 44.31 -9.79
CA SER A 36 2.78 44.91 -9.65
C SER A 36 2.11 44.59 -8.29
N LEU A 37 2.28 43.37 -7.77
CA LEU A 37 1.75 42.94 -6.47
C LEU A 37 2.48 43.63 -5.31
N MET A 38 3.80 43.80 -5.42
CA MET A 38 4.60 44.56 -4.45
C MET A 38 4.20 46.05 -4.46
N GLN A 39 3.95 46.64 -5.63
CA GLN A 39 3.46 48.02 -5.77
C GLN A 39 2.08 48.24 -5.16
N GLN A 40 1.21 47.22 -5.13
CA GLN A 40 -0.09 47.30 -4.45
C GLN A 40 -0.01 47.23 -2.93
N SER A 41 1.03 46.59 -2.38
CA SER A 41 1.09 46.20 -0.97
C SER A 41 2.12 46.99 -0.16
N ILE A 42 3.05 47.67 -0.84
CA ILE A 42 4.21 48.35 -0.24
C ILE A 42 4.33 49.75 -0.86
N PRO A 43 4.68 50.80 -0.08
CA PRO A 43 4.94 52.14 -0.60
C PRO A 43 5.98 52.14 -1.74
N ALA A 44 5.73 52.91 -2.80
CA ALA A 44 6.52 52.91 -4.04
C ALA A 44 8.03 53.12 -3.83
N GLU A 45 8.43 53.86 -2.79
CA GLU A 45 9.82 54.11 -2.42
C GLU A 45 10.56 52.83 -1.96
N MET A 46 9.90 51.96 -1.18
CA MET A 46 10.49 50.68 -0.73
C MET A 46 10.46 49.61 -1.82
N VAL A 47 9.50 49.67 -2.75
CA VAL A 47 9.43 48.74 -3.89
C VAL A 47 10.61 48.97 -4.84
N GLY A 48 11.02 50.22 -5.05
CA GLY A 48 12.18 50.57 -5.87
C GLY A 48 13.51 50.01 -5.35
N GLU A 49 13.65 49.81 -4.03
CA GLU A 49 14.82 49.15 -3.43
C GLU A 49 14.69 47.63 -3.41
N LEU A 50 13.51 47.08 -3.12
CA LEU A 50 13.25 45.63 -3.13
C LEU A 50 13.39 45.00 -4.53
N VAL A 51 12.99 45.72 -5.59
CA VAL A 51 13.05 45.26 -6.99
C VAL A 51 14.50 45.21 -7.50
N LYS A 52 15.42 45.99 -6.93
CA LYS A 52 16.85 45.96 -7.28
C LYS A 52 17.60 44.78 -6.67
N ALA A 53 17.02 44.12 -5.68
CA ALA A 53 17.59 42.95 -5.04
C ALA A 53 17.20 41.68 -5.82
N ASP A 54 18.05 41.23 -6.75
CA ASP A 54 17.80 40.03 -7.56
C ASP A 54 17.43 38.78 -6.72
N TYR A 55 17.93 38.69 -5.47
CA TYR A 55 17.62 37.61 -4.54
C TYR A 55 16.15 37.58 -4.07
N MET A 56 15.42 38.69 -4.16
CA MET A 56 14.01 38.75 -3.73
C MET A 56 13.10 37.90 -4.61
N TYR A 57 13.40 37.78 -5.90
CA TYR A 57 12.66 36.90 -6.82
C TYR A 57 12.85 35.42 -6.47
N TYR A 58 14.05 35.02 -6.04
CA TYR A 58 14.32 33.67 -5.54
C TYR A 58 13.54 33.40 -4.24
N LEU A 59 13.51 34.38 -3.34
CA LEU A 59 12.80 34.26 -2.06
C LEU A 59 11.28 34.13 -2.26
N ILE A 60 10.69 35.03 -3.06
CA ILE A 60 9.26 35.04 -3.35
C ILE A 60 8.85 33.76 -4.08
N GLY A 61 9.56 33.37 -5.14
CA GLY A 61 9.27 32.12 -5.85
C GLY A 61 9.39 30.88 -4.97
N GLY A 62 10.41 30.85 -4.10
CA GLY A 62 10.57 29.79 -3.12
C GLY A 62 9.40 29.73 -2.14
N LEU A 63 8.96 30.87 -1.60
CA LEU A 63 7.82 30.95 -0.69
C LEU A 63 6.49 30.59 -1.36
N THR A 64 6.24 31.01 -2.60
CA THR A 64 5.00 30.71 -3.33
C THR A 64 4.87 29.22 -3.62
N ILE A 65 5.90 28.60 -4.20
CA ILE A 65 5.86 27.16 -4.52
C ILE A 65 5.91 26.29 -3.25
N SER A 66 6.65 26.73 -2.22
CA SER A 66 6.60 26.09 -0.90
C SER A 66 5.25 26.25 -0.22
N GLY A 67 4.62 27.41 -0.34
CA GLY A 67 3.31 27.73 0.20
C GLY A 67 2.22 26.86 -0.42
N LEU A 68 2.20 26.76 -1.76
CA LEU A 68 1.31 25.85 -2.47
C LEU A 68 1.49 24.40 -2.04
N ALA A 69 2.74 23.91 -1.99
CA ALA A 69 3.05 22.56 -1.53
C ALA A 69 2.59 22.34 -0.08
N ASN A 70 2.79 23.32 0.79
CA ASN A 70 2.35 23.29 2.18
C ASN A 70 0.82 23.23 2.30
N GLY A 71 0.11 24.09 1.56
CA GLY A 71 -1.35 24.13 1.53
C GLY A 71 -1.95 22.81 1.08
N VAL A 72 -1.42 22.21 0.01
CA VAL A 72 -1.83 20.87 -0.46
C VAL A 72 -1.55 19.80 0.61
N MET A 73 -0.42 19.86 1.31
CA MET A 73 -0.11 18.91 2.38
C MET A 73 -1.04 19.05 3.59
N LEU A 74 -1.30 20.27 4.05
CA LEU A 74 -2.25 20.55 5.14
C LEU A 74 -3.67 20.09 4.78
N LEU A 75 -4.10 20.39 3.55
CA LEU A 75 -5.36 19.91 3.01
C LEU A 75 -5.38 18.37 2.97
N SER A 76 -4.27 17.72 2.61
CA SER A 76 -4.17 16.25 2.63
C SER A 76 -4.27 15.65 4.03
N TYR A 77 -3.78 16.36 5.05
CA TYR A 77 -3.96 15.93 6.44
C TYR A 77 -5.37 16.16 6.94
N ALA A 78 -5.99 17.28 6.58
CA ALA A 78 -7.41 17.54 6.85
C ALA A 78 -8.29 16.47 6.17
N MET A 79 -8.00 16.11 4.92
CA MET A 79 -8.65 15.01 4.20
C MET A 79 -8.55 13.69 4.96
N GLN A 80 -7.34 13.32 5.37
CA GLN A 80 -7.11 12.08 6.11
C GLN A 80 -7.78 12.11 7.49
N ARG A 81 -7.89 13.28 8.12
CA ARG A 81 -8.48 13.43 9.45
C ARG A 81 -10.01 13.41 9.43
N PHE A 82 -10.62 14.08 8.46
CA PHE A 82 -12.07 14.27 8.35
C PHE A 82 -12.72 13.38 7.28
N ASN A 83 -11.93 12.56 6.60
CA ASN A 83 -12.38 11.60 5.58
C ASN A 83 -13.16 12.26 4.42
N VAL A 84 -12.80 13.50 4.07
CA VAL A 84 -13.48 14.29 3.04
C VAL A 84 -13.23 13.67 1.66
N PRO A 85 -14.28 13.46 0.83
CA PRO A 85 -14.11 12.93 -0.52
C PRO A 85 -13.21 13.83 -1.38
N PHE A 86 -12.27 13.21 -2.10
CA PHE A 86 -11.37 13.92 -3.03
C PHE A 86 -12.13 14.75 -4.08
N ILE A 87 -13.30 14.28 -4.51
CA ILE A 87 -14.16 14.97 -5.49
C ILE A 87 -14.68 16.30 -4.93
N LEU A 88 -15.13 16.34 -3.67
CA LEU A 88 -15.63 17.55 -3.03
C LEU A 88 -14.52 18.62 -2.94
N ILE A 89 -13.28 18.18 -2.69
CA ILE A 89 -12.12 19.07 -2.62
C ILE A 89 -11.69 19.53 -4.00
N MET A 90 -11.68 18.67 -5.03
CA MET A 90 -11.47 19.13 -6.40
C MET A 90 -12.47 20.22 -6.76
N VAL A 91 -13.76 20.02 -6.47
CA VAL A 91 -14.80 21.03 -6.72
C VAL A 91 -14.52 22.33 -5.96
N LEU A 92 -14.22 22.27 -4.66
CA LEU A 92 -13.88 23.45 -3.85
C LEU A 92 -12.62 24.17 -4.36
N PHE A 93 -11.60 23.41 -4.76
CA PHE A 93 -10.35 23.92 -5.32
C PHE A 93 -10.59 24.65 -6.65
N PHE A 94 -11.50 24.13 -7.50
CA PHE A 94 -11.89 24.73 -8.77
C PHE A 94 -12.89 25.90 -8.64
N MET A 95 -13.69 25.97 -7.57
CA MET A 95 -14.59 27.10 -7.28
C MET A 95 -13.86 28.34 -6.70
N GLY A 96 -12.55 28.44 -6.89
CA GLY A 96 -11.72 29.52 -6.34
C GLY A 96 -11.04 29.17 -5.01
N GLY A 97 -11.18 27.94 -4.52
CA GLY A 97 -10.45 27.47 -3.32
C GLY A 97 -8.94 27.34 -3.52
N PHE A 98 -8.44 27.33 -4.77
CA PHE A 98 -7.01 27.35 -5.09
C PHE A 98 -6.28 28.50 -4.39
N THR A 99 -6.78 29.72 -4.52
CA THR A 99 -6.15 30.92 -3.95
C THR A 99 -6.17 30.90 -2.43
N ILE A 100 -7.24 30.35 -1.83
CA ILE A 100 -7.36 30.16 -0.39
C ILE A 100 -6.32 29.14 0.12
N VAL A 101 -6.15 28.03 -0.59
CA VAL A 101 -5.16 27.00 -0.24
C VAL A 101 -3.73 27.53 -0.39
N GLU A 102 -3.46 28.30 -1.43
CA GLU A 102 -2.17 28.97 -1.64
C GLU A 102 -1.88 29.99 -0.53
N LEU A 103 -2.86 30.83 -0.18
CA LEU A 103 -2.72 31.84 0.88
C LEU A 103 -2.46 31.18 2.25
N ILE A 104 -3.32 30.24 2.64
CA ILE A 104 -3.16 29.50 3.91
C ILE A 104 -1.83 28.77 3.90
N GLY A 105 -1.49 28.12 2.80
CA GLY A 105 -0.25 27.39 2.62
C GLY A 105 0.98 28.27 2.81
N THR A 106 1.00 29.45 2.17
CA THR A 106 2.10 30.43 2.22
C THR A 106 2.27 31.02 3.62
N VAL A 107 1.18 31.50 4.24
CA VAL A 107 1.20 32.06 5.60
C VAL A 107 1.66 31.03 6.62
N THR A 108 1.30 29.76 6.42
CA THR A 108 1.63 28.68 7.36
C THR A 108 2.97 27.99 7.08
N VAL A 109 3.77 28.39 6.09
CA VAL A 109 5.07 27.74 5.80
C VAL A 109 6.00 27.81 7.02
N LEU A 110 6.14 29.00 7.62
CA LEU A 110 7.00 29.20 8.79
C LEU A 110 6.48 28.42 10.02
N PRO A 111 5.20 28.52 10.41
CA PRO A 111 4.61 27.65 11.44
C PRO A 111 4.82 26.15 11.15
N ALA A 112 4.63 25.71 9.91
CA ALA A 112 4.78 24.31 9.52
C ALA A 112 6.24 23.84 9.65
N LEU A 113 7.21 24.69 9.28
CA LEU A 113 8.65 24.43 9.48
C LEU A 113 8.96 24.22 10.97
N VAL A 114 8.50 25.12 11.84
CA VAL A 114 8.71 25.04 13.29
C VAL A 114 8.09 23.77 13.87
N VAL A 115 6.84 23.47 13.52
CA VAL A 115 6.13 22.25 13.98
C VAL A 115 6.81 20.98 13.47
N CYS A 116 7.29 20.96 12.23
CA CYS A 116 7.99 19.81 11.66
C CYS A 116 9.36 19.59 12.30
N LEU A 117 10.13 20.65 12.55
CA LEU A 117 11.41 20.60 13.26
C LEU A 117 11.20 20.13 14.71
N TYR A 118 10.23 20.71 15.40
CA TYR A 118 9.85 20.29 16.75
C TYR A 118 9.44 18.82 16.77
N GLY A 119 8.55 18.36 15.89
CA GLY A 119 8.13 16.97 15.80
C GLY A 119 9.25 15.99 15.41
N MET A 120 10.31 16.47 14.77
CA MET A 120 11.52 15.69 14.50
C MET A 120 12.44 15.58 15.72
N LEU A 121 12.54 16.64 16.52
CA LEU A 121 13.41 16.77 17.69
C LEU A 121 12.78 16.17 18.98
N SER A 122 11.48 16.37 19.19
CA SER A 122 10.74 16.02 20.41
C SER A 122 10.44 14.53 20.58
N ILE A 123 10.70 13.70 19.56
CA ILE A 123 10.53 12.24 19.67
C ILE A 123 11.89 11.59 19.97
N PRO A 124 12.17 11.23 21.25
CA PRO A 124 13.38 10.53 21.65
C PRO A 124 13.30 9.10 21.13
N ASN A 125 14.07 8.80 20.09
CA ASN A 125 14.50 7.43 19.78
C ASN A 125 15.49 7.44 18.60
N ARG A 126 16.70 7.94 18.82
CA ARG A 126 17.80 7.86 17.84
C ARG A 126 18.86 6.78 18.16
N GLY A 127 18.98 6.34 19.41
CA GLY A 127 19.88 5.24 19.81
C GLY A 127 19.24 3.87 19.59
N LYS A 128 18.30 3.48 20.47
CA LYS A 128 17.71 2.14 20.50
C LYS A 128 17.12 1.68 19.16
N ARG A 129 16.36 2.49 18.43
CA ARG A 129 15.75 2.07 17.15
C ARG A 129 16.75 1.93 15.99
N ARG A 130 17.92 2.58 16.08
CA ARG A 130 18.98 2.50 15.06
C ARG A 130 19.93 1.34 15.35
N GLU A 131 20.06 0.96 16.63
CA GLU A 131 20.63 -0.32 17.06
C GLU A 131 19.71 -1.49 16.69
N PHE A 132 18.41 -1.45 17.04
CA PHE A 132 17.44 -2.47 16.58
C PHE A 132 17.31 -2.54 15.04
N ALA A 133 17.38 -1.41 14.32
CA ALA A 133 17.35 -1.43 12.85
C ALA A 133 18.69 -1.84 12.20
N LYS A 134 19.80 -1.86 12.96
CA LYS A 134 21.06 -2.48 12.56
C LYS A 134 21.08 -3.98 12.90
N GLU A 135 20.36 -4.39 13.94
CA GLU A 135 20.21 -5.78 14.39
C GLU A 135 19.06 -6.53 13.70
N ASN A 136 18.16 -5.83 12.99
CA ASN A 136 17.08 -6.47 12.26
C ASN A 136 17.60 -7.25 11.05
N VAL A 137 17.59 -8.57 11.23
CA VAL A 137 17.68 -9.67 10.25
C VAL A 137 16.65 -9.52 9.10
N THR A 138 15.73 -8.55 9.13
CA THR A 138 14.65 -8.39 8.14
C THR A 138 15.03 -7.55 6.92
N SER A 139 16.15 -7.89 6.27
CA SER A 139 16.48 -7.32 4.95
C SER A 139 15.81 -8.14 3.84
N VAL A 140 15.48 -7.50 2.71
CA VAL A 140 14.93 -8.21 1.54
C VAL A 140 15.82 -9.38 1.11
N ALA A 141 17.14 -9.22 1.22
CA ALA A 141 18.12 -10.24 0.88
C ALA A 141 18.10 -11.41 1.86
N GLU A 142 17.86 -11.14 3.14
CA GLU A 142 17.81 -12.18 4.17
C GLU A 142 16.52 -12.99 4.10
N VAL A 143 15.38 -12.33 3.87
CA VAL A 143 14.11 -13.01 3.57
C VAL A 143 14.23 -13.89 2.32
N GLU A 144 14.91 -13.41 1.27
CA GLU A 144 15.18 -14.24 0.08
C GLU A 144 16.13 -15.40 0.40
N ARG A 145 17.14 -15.20 1.25
CA ARG A 145 18.07 -16.25 1.68
C ARG A 145 17.33 -17.35 2.44
N VAL A 146 16.51 -16.99 3.43
CA VAL A 146 15.70 -17.93 4.21
C VAL A 146 14.70 -18.65 3.32
N TYR A 147 14.03 -17.92 2.42
CA TYR A 147 13.13 -18.54 1.43
C TYR A 147 13.81 -19.65 0.64
N ARG A 148 15.01 -19.40 0.11
CA ARG A 148 15.78 -20.37 -0.69
C ARG A 148 16.26 -21.59 0.11
N LEU A 149 16.25 -21.53 1.44
CA LEU A 149 16.56 -22.69 2.29
C LEU A 149 15.37 -23.64 2.44
N HIS A 150 14.15 -23.12 2.39
CA HIS A 150 12.93 -23.88 2.67
C HIS A 150 12.12 -24.21 1.39
N HIS A 151 12.22 -23.38 0.34
CA HIS A 151 11.33 -23.41 -0.83
C HIS A 151 12.11 -23.33 -2.15
N ALA A 152 11.51 -23.84 -3.23
CA ALA A 152 12.13 -23.85 -4.54
C ALA A 152 12.11 -22.47 -5.20
N TYR A 153 13.28 -22.02 -5.69
CA TYR A 153 13.40 -20.77 -6.47
C TYR A 153 13.32 -21.05 -7.98
N LEU A 154 12.18 -20.73 -8.60
CA LEU A 154 11.88 -21.08 -9.99
C LEU A 154 12.37 -20.00 -10.98
N SER A 155 13.60 -20.16 -11.45
CA SER A 155 14.29 -19.16 -12.28
C SER A 155 13.55 -18.73 -13.57
N GLU A 156 12.71 -19.61 -14.12
CA GLU A 156 11.89 -19.34 -15.31
C GLU A 156 10.89 -18.18 -15.12
N TYR A 157 10.44 -17.94 -13.89
CA TYR A 157 9.51 -16.85 -13.57
C TYR A 157 10.21 -15.50 -13.28
N GLU A 158 11.55 -15.46 -13.25
CA GLU A 158 12.28 -14.20 -13.03
C GLU A 158 11.97 -13.15 -14.11
N ALA A 159 11.80 -13.60 -15.36
CA ALA A 159 11.53 -12.74 -16.51
C ALA A 159 10.26 -11.89 -16.28
N LEU A 160 9.26 -12.47 -15.62
CA LEU A 160 8.00 -11.82 -15.30
C LEU A 160 8.19 -10.64 -14.36
N GLY A 161 8.88 -10.87 -13.24
CA GLY A 161 9.23 -9.82 -12.27
C GLY A 161 10.10 -8.72 -12.87
N LYS A 162 11.09 -9.10 -13.69
CA LYS A 162 11.98 -8.15 -14.38
C LYS A 162 11.22 -7.28 -15.40
N LYS A 163 10.28 -7.84 -16.15
CA LYS A 163 9.44 -7.13 -17.13
C LYS A 163 8.49 -6.15 -16.43
N ALA A 164 7.84 -6.60 -15.37
CA ALA A 164 6.95 -5.80 -14.54
C ALA A 164 7.67 -4.57 -13.95
N TRP A 165 8.89 -4.73 -13.45
CA TRP A 165 9.68 -3.59 -12.95
C TRP A 165 10.05 -2.60 -14.06
N SER A 166 10.52 -3.09 -15.21
CA SER A 166 10.88 -2.21 -16.34
C SER A 166 9.69 -1.41 -16.86
N PHE A 167 8.51 -2.03 -16.92
CA PHE A 167 7.28 -1.34 -17.27
C PHE A 167 6.91 -0.28 -16.24
N ASN A 168 6.94 -0.63 -14.95
CA ASN A 168 6.65 0.31 -13.87
C ASN A 168 7.61 1.50 -13.84
N LEU A 169 8.90 1.30 -14.14
CA LEU A 169 9.86 2.39 -14.25
C LEU A 169 9.48 3.34 -15.40
N LYS A 170 9.18 2.81 -16.59
CA LYS A 170 8.75 3.61 -17.75
C LYS A 170 7.47 4.41 -17.42
N MET A 171 6.49 3.80 -16.77
CA MET A 171 5.25 4.48 -16.37
C MET A 171 5.49 5.57 -15.32
N ASN A 172 6.36 5.33 -14.33
CA ASN A 172 6.70 6.36 -13.36
C ASN A 172 7.45 7.53 -14.03
N LEU A 173 8.36 7.26 -14.96
CA LEU A 173 9.04 8.30 -15.73
C LEU A 173 8.04 9.14 -16.53
N LEU A 174 7.09 8.49 -17.23
CA LEU A 174 6.04 9.16 -17.98
C LEU A 174 5.14 10.02 -17.09
N TYR A 175 4.83 9.54 -15.88
CA TYR A 175 4.12 10.31 -14.87
C TYR A 175 4.90 11.56 -14.45
N PHE A 176 6.19 11.44 -14.14
CA PHE A 176 7.03 12.58 -13.76
C PHE A 176 7.17 13.60 -14.89
N THR A 177 7.33 13.16 -16.15
CA THR A 177 7.37 14.07 -17.29
C THR A 177 6.03 14.79 -17.50
N GLY A 178 4.91 14.10 -17.32
CA GLY A 178 3.59 14.71 -17.38
C GLY A 178 3.37 15.74 -16.28
N LEU A 179 3.84 15.47 -15.06
CA LEU A 179 3.78 16.41 -13.94
C LEU A 179 4.55 17.70 -14.26
N ILE A 180 5.77 17.57 -14.80
CA ILE A 180 6.59 18.71 -15.20
C ILE A 180 5.89 19.49 -16.32
N ALA A 181 5.34 18.81 -17.32
CA ALA A 181 4.62 19.48 -18.42
C ALA A 181 3.41 20.29 -17.93
N VAL A 182 2.60 19.73 -17.02
CA VAL A 182 1.48 20.47 -16.42
C VAL A 182 1.97 21.65 -15.59
N LEU A 183 3.03 21.45 -14.81
CA LEU A 183 3.62 22.54 -14.03
C LEU A 183 4.11 23.66 -14.94
N LEU A 184 4.74 23.34 -16.07
CA LEU A 184 5.13 24.33 -17.08
C LEU A 184 3.90 25.03 -17.69
N VAL A 185 2.81 24.32 -17.98
CA VAL A 185 1.59 24.96 -18.51
C VAL A 185 0.97 25.90 -17.47
N ILE A 186 0.88 25.49 -16.21
CA ILE A 186 0.37 26.33 -15.11
C ILE A 186 1.21 27.59 -14.98
N LEU A 187 2.52 27.48 -15.18
CA LEU A 187 3.39 28.64 -15.15
C LEU A 187 3.21 29.46 -16.45
N TYR A 188 3.60 28.96 -17.61
CA TYR A 188 3.75 29.80 -18.81
C TYR A 188 2.44 30.22 -19.51
N VAL A 189 1.29 29.68 -19.15
CA VAL A 189 0.02 29.95 -19.85
C VAL A 189 -0.93 30.74 -18.97
N GLU A 190 -1.20 31.99 -19.34
CA GLU A 190 -2.14 32.87 -18.64
C GLU A 190 -3.61 32.51 -18.91
N ASN A 191 -3.88 31.77 -20.00
CA ASN A 191 -5.23 31.37 -20.36
C ASN A 191 -5.74 30.26 -19.42
N PHE A 192 -6.67 30.63 -18.54
CA PHE A 192 -7.30 29.74 -17.57
C PHE A 192 -7.87 28.46 -18.20
N PHE A 193 -8.55 28.56 -19.36
CA PHE A 193 -9.14 27.39 -20.03
C PHE A 193 -8.07 26.41 -20.54
N ALA A 194 -6.94 26.91 -21.02
CA ALA A 194 -5.83 26.09 -21.47
C ALA A 194 -5.15 25.35 -20.29
N VAL A 195 -4.95 26.04 -19.16
CA VAL A 195 -4.42 25.44 -17.93
C VAL A 195 -5.38 24.37 -17.39
N PHE A 196 -6.68 24.66 -17.39
CA PHE A 196 -7.72 23.72 -16.96
C PHE A 196 -7.73 22.45 -17.84
N ALA A 197 -7.71 22.62 -19.16
CA ALA A 197 -7.68 21.50 -20.11
C ALA A 197 -6.43 20.63 -19.93
N ALA A 198 -5.26 21.23 -19.70
CA ALA A 198 -4.01 20.52 -19.45
C ALA A 198 -4.05 19.71 -18.13
N MET A 199 -4.57 20.29 -17.05
CA MET A 199 -4.74 19.58 -15.78
C MET A 199 -5.74 18.42 -15.90
N MET A 200 -6.83 18.60 -16.65
CA MET A 200 -7.82 17.54 -16.89
C MET A 200 -7.21 16.39 -17.69
N MET A 201 -6.50 16.69 -18.78
CA MET A 201 -5.79 15.68 -19.56
C MET A 201 -4.78 14.91 -18.72
N TYR A 202 -4.01 15.60 -17.87
CA TYR A 202 -3.05 14.95 -16.99
C TYR A 202 -3.73 14.07 -15.94
N SER A 203 -4.87 14.48 -15.39
CA SER A 203 -5.65 13.67 -14.44
C SER A 203 -6.17 12.39 -15.09
N ILE A 204 -6.67 12.47 -16.33
CA ILE A 204 -7.08 11.30 -17.12
C ILE A 204 -5.87 10.39 -17.38
N LEU A 205 -4.74 10.96 -17.81
CA LEU A 205 -3.50 10.23 -18.05
C LEU A 205 -3.01 9.54 -16.77
N PHE A 206 -3.02 10.22 -15.63
CA PHE A 206 -2.66 9.66 -14.33
C PHE A 206 -3.53 8.45 -13.96
N PHE A 207 -4.84 8.55 -14.15
CA PHE A 207 -5.76 7.46 -13.89
C PHE A 207 -5.47 6.26 -14.79
N GLN A 208 -5.27 6.48 -16.09
CA GLN A 208 -4.93 5.43 -17.07
C GLN A 208 -3.57 4.78 -16.77
N LEU A 209 -2.55 5.57 -16.39
CA LEU A 209 -1.24 5.06 -16.01
C LEU A 209 -1.33 4.21 -14.75
N THR A 210 -2.10 4.64 -13.75
CA THR A 210 -2.32 3.86 -12.52
C THR A 210 -3.02 2.53 -12.82
N LYS A 211 -4.05 2.55 -13.69
CA LYS A 211 -4.72 1.34 -14.17
C LYS A 211 -3.73 0.40 -14.88
N ARG A 212 -2.94 0.91 -15.83
CA ARG A 212 -1.92 0.13 -16.55
C ARG A 212 -0.84 -0.45 -15.64
N LYS A 213 -0.41 0.32 -14.64
CA LYS A 213 0.54 -0.13 -13.61
C LYS A 213 0.00 -1.34 -12.85
N ASN A 214 -1.25 -1.27 -12.40
CA ASN A 214 -1.91 -2.38 -11.71
C ASN A 214 -2.06 -3.60 -12.63
N MET A 215 -2.46 -3.41 -13.89
CA MET A 215 -2.55 -4.49 -14.89
C MET A 215 -1.20 -5.17 -15.14
N SER A 216 -0.08 -4.44 -15.07
CA SER A 216 1.24 -5.04 -15.24
C SER A 216 1.67 -5.97 -14.10
N MET A 217 1.07 -5.83 -12.91
CA MET A 217 1.30 -6.75 -11.77
C MET A 217 0.42 -7.99 -11.86
N GLN A 218 -0.71 -7.93 -12.58
CA GLN A 218 -1.68 -9.03 -12.66
C GLN A 218 -1.07 -10.37 -13.07
N PRO A 219 -0.15 -10.46 -14.05
CA PRO A 219 0.48 -11.73 -14.40
C PRO A 219 1.25 -12.39 -13.24
N ILE A 220 1.80 -11.61 -12.30
CA ILE A 220 2.46 -12.15 -11.10
C ILE A 220 1.39 -12.62 -10.10
N ILE A 221 0.33 -11.83 -9.93
CA ILE A 221 -0.78 -12.11 -9.02
C ILE A 221 -1.50 -13.39 -9.44
N SER A 222 -1.77 -13.58 -10.73
CA SER A 222 -2.45 -14.76 -11.28
C SER A 222 -1.71 -16.07 -11.02
N LEU A 223 -0.38 -16.04 -10.84
CA LEU A 223 0.38 -17.25 -10.47
C LEU A 223 -0.11 -17.82 -9.14
N LEU A 224 -0.43 -16.95 -8.18
CA LEU A 224 -0.98 -17.38 -6.89
C LEU A 224 -2.48 -17.65 -6.99
N TYR A 225 -3.24 -16.69 -7.52
CA TYR A 225 -4.70 -16.69 -7.41
C TYR A 225 -5.41 -17.62 -8.40
N ASP A 226 -4.87 -17.76 -9.62
CA ASP A 226 -5.47 -18.58 -10.67
C ASP A 226 -4.76 -19.93 -10.81
N GLN A 227 -3.43 -19.94 -10.70
CA GLN A 227 -2.63 -21.17 -10.91
C GLN A 227 -2.26 -21.89 -9.61
N CYS A 228 -2.62 -21.35 -8.44
CA CYS A 228 -2.31 -21.93 -7.13
C CYS A 228 -0.81 -22.27 -6.97
N ASN A 229 0.08 -21.43 -7.51
CA ASN A 229 1.53 -21.63 -7.49
C ASN A 229 2.23 -20.52 -6.68
N PRO A 230 2.33 -20.68 -5.35
CA PRO A 230 2.98 -19.69 -4.49
C PRO A 230 4.50 -19.58 -4.73
N GLU A 231 5.18 -20.65 -5.17
CA GLU A 231 6.64 -20.62 -5.45
C GLU A 231 6.96 -19.74 -6.66
N ALA A 232 6.18 -19.88 -7.75
CA ALA A 232 6.33 -19.08 -8.95
C ALA A 232 6.03 -17.59 -8.66
N CYS A 233 4.95 -17.32 -7.91
CA CYS A 233 4.59 -15.96 -7.50
C CYS A 233 5.68 -15.32 -6.63
N ALA A 234 6.16 -16.02 -5.59
CA ALA A 234 7.23 -15.56 -4.72
C ALA A 234 8.51 -15.26 -5.51
N THR A 235 8.92 -16.17 -6.40
CA THR A 235 10.11 -16.00 -7.24
C THR A 235 10.02 -14.74 -8.12
N ALA A 236 8.87 -14.51 -8.76
CA ALA A 236 8.66 -13.30 -9.55
C ALA A 236 8.73 -12.01 -8.71
N ILE A 237 8.22 -12.03 -7.46
CA ILE A 237 8.30 -10.90 -6.53
C ILE A 237 9.75 -10.66 -6.08
N PHE A 238 10.53 -11.70 -5.78
CA PHE A 238 11.95 -11.58 -5.45
C PHE A 238 12.74 -10.99 -6.63
N ALA A 239 12.50 -11.48 -7.86
CA ALA A 239 13.14 -10.97 -9.06
C ALA A 239 12.82 -9.47 -9.30
N TYR A 240 11.57 -9.06 -9.06
CA TYR A 240 11.18 -7.64 -9.10
C TYR A 240 11.96 -6.83 -8.05
N ALA A 241 12.01 -7.31 -6.81
CA ALA A 241 12.68 -6.61 -5.71
C ALA A 241 14.20 -6.45 -5.96
N LYS A 242 14.84 -7.51 -6.47
CA LYS A 242 16.25 -7.55 -6.85
C LYS A 242 16.56 -6.55 -7.96
N LYS A 243 15.77 -6.53 -9.04
CA LYS A 243 15.95 -5.57 -10.15
C LYS A 243 15.78 -4.12 -9.67
N GLY A 244 14.84 -3.88 -8.76
CA GLY A 244 14.64 -2.59 -8.12
C GLY A 244 15.63 -2.24 -7.00
N LYS A 245 16.63 -3.08 -6.73
CA LYS A 245 17.62 -2.92 -5.64
C LYS A 245 16.96 -2.58 -4.29
N ARG A 246 15.81 -3.20 -4.00
CA ARG A 246 15.04 -2.94 -2.78
C ARG A 246 15.77 -3.53 -1.57
N LYS A 247 15.99 -2.72 -0.54
CA LYS A 247 16.72 -3.13 0.68
C LYS A 247 15.82 -3.38 1.88
N LYS A 248 14.75 -2.59 2.03
CA LYS A 248 13.97 -2.51 3.27
C LYS A 248 12.54 -3.06 3.18
N SER A 249 11.97 -3.13 1.99
CA SER A 249 10.57 -3.52 1.81
C SER A 249 10.34 -4.10 0.43
N PHE A 250 9.50 -5.12 0.36
CA PHE A 250 9.06 -5.70 -0.90
C PHE A 250 8.13 -4.76 -1.68
N PRO A 251 8.09 -4.87 -3.02
CA PRO A 251 7.13 -4.14 -3.85
C PRO A 251 5.68 -4.63 -3.65
N MET A 252 5.50 -5.91 -3.31
CA MET A 252 4.21 -6.60 -3.16
C MET A 252 4.19 -7.44 -1.87
N PRO A 253 4.33 -6.83 -0.69
CA PRO A 253 4.52 -7.57 0.56
C PRO A 253 3.32 -8.45 0.95
N GLN A 254 2.09 -8.03 0.63
CA GLN A 254 0.88 -8.84 0.95
C GLN A 254 0.86 -10.15 0.17
N HIS A 255 1.16 -10.07 -1.12
CA HIS A 255 1.11 -11.23 -2.01
C HIS A 255 2.26 -12.18 -1.67
N LEU A 256 3.44 -11.64 -1.35
CA LEU A 256 4.56 -12.46 -0.90
C LEU A 256 4.26 -13.13 0.45
N ALA A 257 3.68 -12.42 1.41
CA ALA A 257 3.30 -13.00 2.69
C ALA A 257 2.21 -14.07 2.53
N GLN A 258 1.23 -13.85 1.66
CA GLN A 258 0.28 -14.90 1.26
C GLN A 258 1.00 -16.12 0.70
N CYS A 259 1.95 -15.95 -0.23
CA CYS A 259 2.73 -17.08 -0.74
C CYS A 259 3.37 -17.88 0.39
N MET A 260 3.96 -17.22 1.40
CA MET A 260 4.58 -17.90 2.54
C MET A 260 3.55 -18.65 3.41
N VAL A 261 2.38 -18.06 3.67
CA VAL A 261 1.27 -18.74 4.35
C VAL A 261 0.87 -20.03 3.59
N TYR A 262 0.74 -19.96 2.26
CA TYR A 262 0.34 -21.10 1.43
C TYR A 262 1.50 -22.05 1.06
N LEU A 263 2.71 -21.74 1.51
CA LEU A 263 3.86 -22.63 1.55
C LEU A 263 4.09 -23.24 2.95
N ASN A 264 3.16 -23.02 3.89
CA ASN A 264 3.26 -23.47 5.27
C ASN A 264 4.50 -22.91 6.02
N ASP A 265 4.90 -21.67 5.71
CA ASP A 265 5.99 -20.95 6.38
C ASP A 265 5.49 -19.65 7.03
N PRO A 266 4.73 -19.76 8.14
CA PRO A 266 4.13 -18.60 8.81
C PRO A 266 5.17 -17.65 9.41
N HIS A 267 6.34 -18.15 9.82
CA HIS A 267 7.42 -17.30 10.32
C HIS A 267 7.96 -16.38 9.24
N LEU A 268 8.24 -16.93 8.05
CA LEU A 268 8.69 -16.13 6.91
C LEU A 268 7.60 -15.16 6.43
N ALA A 269 6.31 -15.55 6.55
CA ALA A 269 5.19 -14.64 6.28
C ALA A 269 5.20 -13.42 7.21
N ILE A 270 5.41 -13.64 8.52
CA ILE A 270 5.52 -12.59 9.53
C ILE A 270 6.72 -11.69 9.22
N ASP A 271 7.87 -12.26 8.87
CA ASP A 271 9.07 -11.48 8.51
C ASP A 271 8.83 -10.60 7.29
N VAL A 272 8.21 -11.14 6.24
CA VAL A 272 7.80 -10.37 5.05
C VAL A 272 6.89 -9.20 5.44
N LEU A 273 5.88 -9.45 6.28
CA LEU A 273 4.96 -8.41 6.74
C LEU A 273 5.65 -7.39 7.65
N ALA A 274 6.62 -7.80 8.46
CA ALA A 274 7.42 -6.92 9.31
C ALA A 274 8.32 -5.97 8.50
N THR A 275 8.77 -6.38 7.31
CA THR A 275 9.47 -5.47 6.38
C THR A 275 8.54 -4.41 5.76
N SER A 276 7.22 -4.61 5.82
CA SER A 276 6.25 -3.68 5.29
C SER A 276 5.95 -2.58 6.32
N ALA A 277 5.80 -1.33 5.86
CA ALA A 277 5.50 -0.22 6.76
C ALA A 277 4.08 -0.40 7.33
N GLN A 278 4.00 -0.86 8.59
CA GLN A 278 2.77 -0.88 9.39
C GLN A 278 2.03 0.46 9.26
N GLY A 279 0.75 0.42 8.89
CA GLY A 279 -0.15 1.57 8.99
C GLY A 279 -0.18 2.57 7.83
N ARG A 280 -0.18 2.13 6.57
CA ARG A 280 -0.50 3.02 5.42
C ARG A 280 -1.85 2.69 4.77
N GLY A 281 -2.86 3.49 5.07
CA GLY A 281 -4.13 3.51 4.32
C GLY A 281 -4.81 2.14 4.21
N ASN A 282 -5.26 1.79 3.01
CA ASN A 282 -6.00 0.55 2.69
C ASN A 282 -5.23 -0.76 3.01
N PHE A 283 -3.94 -0.67 3.33
CA PHE A 283 -3.10 -1.83 3.64
C PHE A 283 -3.35 -2.42 5.03
N ILE A 284 -3.94 -1.64 5.95
CA ILE A 284 -4.04 -2.00 7.36
C ILE A 284 -4.88 -3.26 7.61
N PHE A 285 -6.02 -3.39 6.92
CA PHE A 285 -6.91 -4.54 7.09
C PHE A 285 -6.28 -5.84 6.57
N ALA A 286 -5.73 -5.79 5.36
CA ALA A 286 -5.03 -6.93 4.78
C ALA A 286 -3.77 -7.33 5.57
N TYR A 287 -3.06 -6.37 6.18
CA TYR A 287 -1.94 -6.67 7.08
C TYR A 287 -2.39 -7.49 8.29
N HIS A 288 -3.43 -7.04 8.99
CA HIS A 288 -3.93 -7.74 10.18
C HIS A 288 -4.55 -9.09 9.83
N SER A 289 -5.25 -9.18 8.70
CA SER A 289 -5.81 -10.44 8.20
C SER A 289 -4.71 -11.48 7.90
N LEU A 290 -3.61 -11.08 7.26
CA LEU A 290 -2.51 -12.00 6.96
C LEU A 290 -1.67 -12.36 8.19
N MET A 291 -1.43 -11.41 9.10
CA MET A 291 -0.77 -11.73 10.37
C MET A 291 -1.61 -12.72 11.19
N ALA A 292 -2.92 -12.49 11.30
CA ALA A 292 -3.83 -13.42 11.97
C ALA A 292 -3.80 -14.81 11.32
N TYR A 293 -3.72 -14.89 9.99
CA TYR A 293 -3.55 -16.19 9.31
C TYR A 293 -2.24 -16.87 9.71
N ALA A 294 -1.11 -16.16 9.67
CA ALA A 294 0.17 -16.73 10.04
C ALA A 294 0.19 -17.22 11.50
N TYR A 295 -0.35 -16.44 12.45
CA TYR A 295 -0.46 -16.86 13.85
C TYR A 295 -1.45 -18.00 14.07
N TYR A 296 -2.51 -18.09 13.27
CA TYR A 296 -3.41 -19.25 13.26
C TYR A 296 -2.65 -20.53 12.88
N GLN A 297 -1.78 -20.49 11.86
CA GLN A 297 -0.94 -21.64 11.49
C GLN A 297 0.07 -22.02 12.58
N LEU A 298 0.50 -21.05 13.39
CA LEU A 298 1.35 -21.29 14.57
C LEU A 298 0.57 -21.80 15.80
N GLY A 299 -0.77 -21.82 15.76
CA GLY A 299 -1.61 -22.19 16.89
C GLY A 299 -1.69 -21.13 18.00
N ASP A 300 -1.24 -19.90 17.75
CA ASP A 300 -1.23 -18.82 18.76
C ASP A 300 -2.55 -18.02 18.74
N ARG A 301 -3.54 -18.52 19.48
CA ARG A 301 -4.87 -17.89 19.57
C ARG A 301 -4.79 -16.45 20.09
N SER A 302 -3.85 -16.17 21.01
CA SER A 302 -3.71 -14.86 21.64
C SER A 302 -3.32 -13.79 20.60
N MET A 303 -2.43 -14.14 19.67
CA MET A 303 -1.99 -13.24 18.61
C MET A 303 -3.03 -13.10 17.50
N VAL A 304 -3.79 -14.15 17.20
CA VAL A 304 -4.95 -14.04 16.30
C VAL A 304 -5.97 -13.04 16.86
N LYS A 305 -6.30 -13.14 18.15
CA LYS A 305 -7.21 -12.21 18.83
C LYS A 305 -6.67 -10.79 18.89
N TYR A 306 -5.37 -10.62 19.18
CA TYR A 306 -4.71 -9.32 19.12
C TYR A 306 -4.90 -8.65 17.75
N HIS A 307 -4.71 -9.40 16.66
CA HIS A 307 -4.90 -8.85 15.32
C HIS A 307 -6.35 -8.59 14.93
N TYR A 308 -7.31 -9.34 15.49
CA TYR A 308 -8.73 -9.01 15.40
C TYR A 308 -9.00 -7.63 16.03
N ASP A 309 -8.57 -7.43 17.27
CA ASP A 309 -8.85 -6.19 18.01
C ASP A 309 -8.16 -4.98 17.37
N GLU A 310 -6.93 -5.13 16.85
CA GLU A 310 -6.25 -4.05 16.13
C GLU A 310 -6.90 -3.74 14.77
N CYS A 311 -7.41 -4.75 14.07
CA CYS A 311 -8.18 -4.57 12.83
C CYS A 311 -9.49 -3.81 13.09
N GLU A 312 -10.18 -4.12 14.19
CA GLU A 312 -11.39 -3.44 14.62
C GLU A 312 -11.12 -1.96 14.96
N LYS A 313 -10.09 -1.69 15.79
CA LYS A 313 -9.65 -0.35 16.17
C LYS A 313 -9.23 0.48 14.96
N ALA A 314 -8.50 -0.11 14.02
CA ALA A 314 -8.07 0.56 12.78
C ALA A 314 -9.27 1.06 11.97
N GLY A 315 -10.40 0.34 12.03
CA GLY A 315 -11.64 0.69 11.33
C GLY A 315 -12.55 1.68 12.05
N ALA A 316 -12.28 2.06 13.31
CA ALA A 316 -13.15 2.96 14.09
C ALA A 316 -13.28 4.38 13.51
N ARG A 317 -12.43 4.75 12.56
CA ARG A 317 -12.39 6.09 11.93
C ARG A 317 -12.80 6.07 10.45
N VAL A 318 -13.22 4.93 9.92
CA VAL A 318 -13.51 4.73 8.50
C VAL A 318 -15.01 4.91 8.26
N ASN A 319 -15.46 6.07 7.78
CA ASN A 319 -16.89 6.30 7.47
C ASN A 319 -17.24 6.11 5.98
N ASN A 320 -16.38 5.45 5.20
CA ASN A 320 -16.58 5.24 3.76
C ASN A 320 -17.09 3.81 3.48
N GLY A 321 -18.21 3.69 2.76
CA GLY A 321 -18.93 2.42 2.49
C GLY A 321 -18.05 1.27 1.97
N PRO A 322 -17.27 1.45 0.89
CA PRO A 322 -16.41 0.38 0.36
C PRO A 322 -15.31 -0.06 1.32
N MET A 323 -14.81 0.85 2.16
CA MET A 323 -13.76 0.52 3.12
C MET A 323 -14.33 -0.20 4.36
N GLN A 324 -15.58 0.11 4.72
CA GLN A 324 -16.31 -0.67 5.73
C GLN A 324 -16.57 -2.10 5.25
N MET A 325 -16.91 -2.31 3.97
CA MET A 325 -17.05 -3.66 3.43
C MET A 325 -15.74 -4.46 3.52
N ILE A 326 -14.61 -3.87 3.13
CA ILE A 326 -13.29 -4.52 3.24
C ILE A 326 -12.95 -4.84 4.69
N LYS A 327 -13.23 -3.91 5.62
CA LYS A 327 -13.05 -4.12 7.06
C LYS A 327 -13.88 -5.33 7.53
N THR A 328 -15.17 -5.36 7.22
CA THR A 328 -16.07 -6.44 7.63
C THR A 328 -15.58 -7.79 7.10
N GLN A 329 -15.20 -7.87 5.82
CA GLN A 329 -14.65 -9.10 5.25
C GLN A 329 -13.37 -9.57 5.96
N CYS A 330 -12.45 -8.64 6.29
CA CYS A 330 -11.25 -8.99 7.04
C CYS A 330 -11.57 -9.44 8.47
N LEU A 331 -12.50 -8.78 9.16
CA LEU A 331 -12.91 -9.15 10.52
C LEU A 331 -13.62 -10.51 10.55
N GLU A 332 -14.55 -10.75 9.63
CA GLU A 332 -15.22 -12.06 9.49
C GLU A 332 -14.20 -13.17 9.18
N GLY A 333 -13.21 -12.91 8.32
CA GLY A 333 -12.14 -13.86 8.03
C GLY A 333 -11.25 -14.17 9.23
N ILE A 334 -10.89 -13.17 10.04
CA ILE A 334 -10.11 -13.38 11.28
C ILE A 334 -10.96 -14.09 12.34
N GLN A 335 -12.23 -13.69 12.49
CA GLN A 335 -13.16 -14.33 13.42
C GLN A 335 -13.32 -15.81 13.08
N ASN A 336 -13.48 -16.16 11.81
CA ASN A 336 -13.56 -17.55 11.40
C ASN A 336 -12.30 -18.37 11.78
N LYS A 337 -11.10 -17.75 11.74
CA LYS A 337 -9.89 -18.43 12.25
C LYS A 337 -9.95 -18.66 13.76
N LEU A 338 -10.49 -17.72 14.54
CA LEU A 338 -10.74 -17.89 15.97
C LEU A 338 -11.77 -19.00 16.22
N ASP A 339 -12.88 -19.00 15.47
CA ASP A 339 -13.93 -20.01 15.56
C ASP A 339 -13.38 -21.42 15.30
N LEU A 340 -12.51 -21.57 14.29
CA LEU A 340 -11.81 -22.84 14.01
C LEU A 340 -10.90 -23.27 15.18
N MET A 341 -10.23 -22.34 15.86
CA MET A 341 -9.40 -22.65 17.04
C MET A 341 -10.23 -23.01 18.26
N ASP A 342 -11.40 -22.37 18.40
CA ASP A 342 -12.37 -22.59 19.48
C ASP A 342 -13.30 -23.79 19.22
N GLN A 343 -13.06 -24.54 18.13
CA GLN A 343 -13.87 -25.69 17.70
C GLN A 343 -15.35 -25.36 17.43
N ASN A 344 -15.64 -24.11 17.09
CA ASN A 344 -16.97 -23.68 16.65
C ASN A 344 -17.18 -23.99 15.15
N PHE A 345 -17.26 -25.28 14.82
CA PHE A 345 -17.33 -25.74 13.44
C PHE A 345 -18.61 -25.32 12.72
N THR A 346 -19.74 -25.23 13.42
CA THR A 346 -21.01 -24.76 12.84
C THR A 346 -20.88 -23.33 12.32
N GLY A 347 -20.29 -22.42 13.11
CA GLY A 347 -20.04 -21.04 12.68
C GLY A 347 -19.11 -20.98 11.47
N SER A 348 -18.03 -21.75 11.50
CA SER A 348 -17.06 -21.80 10.39
C SER A 348 -17.64 -22.37 9.10
N ARG A 349 -18.47 -23.41 9.18
CA ARG A 349 -19.16 -24.00 8.02
C ARG A 349 -20.06 -22.96 7.34
N VAL A 350 -20.90 -22.27 8.12
CA VAL A 350 -21.77 -21.20 7.60
C VAL A 350 -20.96 -20.08 6.93
N PHE A 351 -19.82 -19.70 7.51
CA PHE A 351 -18.93 -18.71 6.90
C PHE A 351 -18.42 -19.16 5.53
N PHE A 352 -17.89 -20.37 5.41
CA PHE A 352 -17.33 -20.87 4.15
C PHE A 352 -18.41 -21.09 3.09
N GLU A 353 -19.57 -21.64 3.46
CA GLU A 353 -20.70 -21.85 2.54
C GLU A 353 -21.25 -20.52 1.99
N LYS A 354 -21.32 -19.48 2.82
CA LYS A 354 -21.72 -18.14 2.40
C LYS A 354 -20.67 -17.50 1.47
N ALA A 355 -19.38 -17.74 1.73
CA ALA A 355 -18.29 -17.15 0.96
C ALA A 355 -18.05 -17.87 -0.39
N MET A 356 -18.32 -19.17 -0.47
CA MET A 356 -18.00 -20.01 -1.64
C MET A 356 -18.58 -19.51 -2.97
N PRO A 357 -19.86 -19.11 -3.09
CA PRO A 357 -20.43 -18.65 -4.37
C PRO A 357 -19.80 -17.35 -4.87
N THR A 358 -19.23 -16.57 -3.95
CA THR A 358 -18.58 -15.28 -4.24
C THR A 358 -17.06 -15.41 -4.44
N ALA A 359 -16.50 -16.62 -4.31
CA ALA A 359 -15.09 -16.89 -4.54
C ALA A 359 -14.75 -16.77 -6.03
N GLY A 360 -14.18 -15.63 -6.41
CA GLY A 360 -13.81 -15.31 -7.78
C GLY A 360 -12.51 -15.96 -8.26
N PHE A 361 -11.69 -16.46 -7.33
CA PHE A 361 -10.38 -17.05 -7.62
C PHE A 361 -10.31 -18.52 -7.19
N GLU A 362 -9.64 -19.34 -7.99
CA GLU A 362 -9.49 -20.77 -7.72
C GLU A 362 -8.77 -21.03 -6.39
N PHE A 363 -7.75 -20.23 -6.10
CA PHE A 363 -7.06 -20.20 -4.83
C PHE A 363 -7.97 -20.08 -3.61
N GLN A 364 -9.00 -19.22 -3.66
CA GLN A 364 -9.94 -19.06 -2.54
C GLN A 364 -10.84 -20.28 -2.38
N ARG A 365 -11.26 -20.88 -3.50
CA ARG A 365 -12.07 -22.11 -3.49
C ARG A 365 -11.30 -23.28 -2.89
N VAL A 366 -10.03 -23.42 -3.25
CA VAL A 366 -9.13 -24.43 -2.68
C VAL A 366 -8.98 -24.22 -1.16
N ASP A 367 -8.72 -22.98 -0.70
CA ASP A 367 -8.63 -22.65 0.73
C ASP A 367 -9.92 -23.04 1.47
N PHE A 368 -11.08 -22.64 0.95
CA PHE A 368 -12.37 -22.93 1.60
C PHE A 368 -12.70 -24.42 1.59
N LYS A 369 -12.46 -25.12 0.47
CA LYS A 369 -12.67 -26.57 0.37
C LYS A 369 -11.77 -27.36 1.31
N TYR A 370 -10.53 -26.91 1.53
CA TYR A 370 -9.65 -27.53 2.51
C TYR A 370 -10.25 -27.48 3.92
N TYR A 371 -10.71 -26.31 4.38
CA TYR A 371 -11.32 -26.19 5.70
C TYR A 371 -12.66 -26.89 5.85
N LEU A 372 -13.53 -26.82 4.82
CA LEU A 372 -14.77 -27.60 4.81
C LEU A 372 -14.50 -29.10 4.90
N GLY A 373 -13.48 -29.59 4.20
CA GLY A 373 -13.05 -30.99 4.28
C GLY A 373 -12.55 -31.36 5.68
N LEU A 374 -11.78 -30.50 6.34
CA LEU A 374 -11.34 -30.71 7.72
C LEU A 374 -12.52 -30.75 8.70
N ILE A 375 -13.49 -29.84 8.57
CA ILE A 375 -14.70 -29.81 9.39
C ILE A 375 -15.50 -31.11 9.21
N ALA A 376 -15.80 -31.48 7.96
CA ALA A 376 -16.53 -32.71 7.64
C ALA A 376 -15.81 -33.96 8.17
N PHE A 377 -14.48 -34.00 8.07
CA PHE A 377 -13.68 -35.10 8.61
C PHE A 377 -13.80 -35.23 10.13
N VAL A 378 -13.78 -34.10 10.87
CA VAL A 378 -13.96 -34.08 12.33
C VAL A 378 -15.40 -34.45 12.72
N GLU A 379 -16.39 -34.03 11.93
CA GLU A 379 -17.81 -34.37 12.09
C GLU A 379 -18.13 -35.81 11.65
N LYS A 380 -17.14 -36.55 11.14
CA LYS A 380 -17.25 -37.92 10.61
C LYS A 380 -18.13 -38.07 9.37
N ASP A 381 -18.38 -36.99 8.63
CA ASP A 381 -18.92 -37.05 7.28
C ASP A 381 -17.79 -37.31 6.27
N LEU A 382 -17.42 -38.58 6.14
CA LEU A 382 -16.27 -38.99 5.32
C LEU A 382 -16.52 -38.78 3.82
N GLU A 383 -17.76 -38.86 3.36
CA GLU A 383 -18.10 -38.66 1.94
C GLU A 383 -17.94 -37.19 1.54
N GLU A 384 -18.44 -36.26 2.36
CA GLU A 384 -18.22 -34.83 2.13
C GLU A 384 -16.73 -34.47 2.25
N ALA A 385 -16.04 -35.01 3.26
CA ALA A 385 -14.62 -34.78 3.46
C ALA A 385 -13.79 -35.22 2.23
N LYS A 386 -14.06 -36.42 1.68
CA LYS A 386 -13.42 -36.91 0.45
C LYS A 386 -13.67 -35.98 -0.73
N GLY A 387 -14.93 -35.58 -0.95
CA GLY A 387 -15.29 -34.69 -2.05
C GLY A 387 -14.50 -33.38 -1.99
N CYS A 388 -14.37 -32.81 -0.79
CA CYS A 388 -13.59 -31.60 -0.56
C CYS A 388 -12.08 -31.81 -0.76
N PHE A 389 -11.49 -32.86 -0.19
CA PHE A 389 -10.05 -33.12 -0.33
C PHE A 389 -9.64 -33.49 -1.76
N ARG A 390 -10.49 -34.22 -2.50
CA ARG A 390 -10.26 -34.50 -3.93
C ARG A 390 -10.22 -33.22 -4.75
N TYR A 391 -11.11 -32.27 -4.47
CA TYR A 391 -11.10 -30.96 -5.10
C TYR A 391 -9.77 -30.23 -4.85
N VAL A 392 -9.32 -30.18 -3.60
CA VAL A 392 -8.05 -29.56 -3.20
C VAL A 392 -6.86 -30.20 -3.92
N CYS A 393 -6.82 -31.53 -4.02
CA CYS A 393 -5.76 -32.23 -4.73
C CYS A 393 -5.73 -31.90 -6.23
N ALA A 394 -6.90 -31.78 -6.85
CA ALA A 394 -7.03 -31.51 -8.28
C ALA A 394 -6.70 -30.04 -8.66
N HIS A 395 -7.01 -29.08 -7.80
CA HIS A 395 -6.95 -27.64 -8.13
C HIS A 395 -5.91 -26.85 -7.32
N GLY A 396 -5.38 -27.41 -6.24
CA GLY A 396 -4.46 -26.72 -5.33
C GLY A 396 -3.02 -26.61 -5.82
N ASN A 397 -2.63 -27.36 -6.86
CA ASN A 397 -1.30 -27.34 -7.48
C ASN A 397 -0.13 -27.41 -6.47
N LYS A 398 0.50 -26.29 -6.14
CA LYS A 398 1.67 -26.20 -5.23
C LYS A 398 1.35 -25.62 -3.85
N ILE A 399 0.08 -25.42 -3.53
CA ILE A 399 -0.34 -25.00 -2.18
C ILE A 399 -0.15 -26.18 -1.21
N TYR A 400 0.35 -25.91 0.00
CA TYR A 400 0.65 -26.95 0.99
C TYR A 400 -0.54 -27.83 1.40
N TYR A 401 -1.77 -27.35 1.18
CA TYR A 401 -2.99 -28.13 1.42
C TYR A 401 -3.05 -29.41 0.61
N VAL A 402 -2.42 -29.46 -0.58
CA VAL A 402 -2.46 -30.63 -1.45
C VAL A 402 -1.86 -31.84 -0.74
N GLU A 403 -0.66 -31.71 -0.17
CA GLU A 403 0.00 -32.80 0.53
C GLU A 403 -0.80 -33.25 1.76
N LYS A 404 -1.35 -32.30 2.53
CA LYS A 404 -2.19 -32.61 3.69
C LYS A 404 -3.50 -33.31 3.29
N ALA A 405 -4.17 -32.81 2.25
CA ALA A 405 -5.40 -33.40 1.72
C ALA A 405 -5.19 -34.82 1.19
N GLN A 406 -4.07 -35.09 0.51
CA GLN A 406 -3.68 -36.44 0.09
C GLN A 406 -3.50 -37.37 1.30
N SER A 407 -2.86 -36.90 2.36
CA SER A 407 -2.73 -37.67 3.60
C SER A 407 -4.09 -37.98 4.23
N PHE A 408 -5.01 -37.03 4.30
CA PHE A 408 -6.36 -37.26 4.83
C PHE A 408 -7.15 -38.26 3.98
N LEU A 409 -7.09 -38.14 2.65
CA LEU A 409 -7.74 -39.09 1.73
C LEU A 409 -7.25 -40.52 1.98
N LYS A 410 -5.94 -40.71 2.10
CA LYS A 410 -5.36 -42.03 2.39
C LYS A 410 -5.88 -42.60 3.72
N THR A 411 -5.99 -41.77 4.77
CA THR A 411 -6.54 -42.19 6.06
C THR A 411 -8.00 -42.62 5.94
N ILE A 412 -8.81 -41.88 5.18
CA ILE A 412 -10.23 -42.23 4.96
C ILE A 412 -10.34 -43.56 4.21
N GLU A 413 -9.58 -43.74 3.13
CA GLU A 413 -9.57 -44.96 2.33
C GLU A 413 -9.14 -46.19 3.15
N GLN A 414 -8.16 -46.03 4.04
CA GLN A 414 -7.74 -47.10 4.96
C GLN A 414 -8.82 -47.45 5.99
N ALA A 415 -9.49 -46.44 6.54
CA ALA A 415 -10.57 -46.66 7.51
C ALA A 415 -11.75 -47.41 6.88
N GLU A 416 -12.06 -47.16 5.61
CA GLU A 416 -13.14 -47.84 4.90
C GLU A 416 -12.80 -49.28 4.53
N ALA A 417 -11.56 -49.53 4.10
CA ALA A 417 -11.10 -50.89 3.82
C ALA A 417 -11.19 -51.78 5.09
N ALA A 418 -10.84 -51.23 6.25
CA ALA A 418 -10.91 -51.93 7.54
C ALA A 418 -12.34 -52.19 8.05
N VAL A 419 -13.37 -51.56 7.47
CA VAL A 419 -14.79 -51.82 7.78
C VAL A 419 -15.39 -52.86 6.84
N GLN A 420 -14.73 -53.13 5.71
CA GLN A 420 -15.16 -54.12 4.70
C GLN A 420 -14.53 -55.51 4.91
N GLU A 421 -13.44 -55.61 5.66
CA GLU A 421 -12.89 -56.84 6.25
C GLU A 421 -13.59 -57.19 7.57
#